data_AF-A0A2P5CIG4-F1
#
_entry.id   AF-A0A2P5CIG4-F1
#
_cell.length_a   1.000
_cell.length_b   1.000
_cell.length_c   1.000
_cell.angle_alpha   90.00
_cell.angle_beta   90.00
_cell.angle_gamma   90.00
#
_symmetry.space_group_name_H-M   'P 1'
#
loop_
_entity.id
_entity.type
_entity.pdbx_description
1 polymer ?
#
loop_
_entity_poly.entity_id
_entity_poly.type
_entity_poly.pdbx_seq_one_letter_code
_entity_poly.pdbx_strand_id
1 'polypeptide(L)'
;MAPRGRSYQLYAAPVTILAHLIAITVTVLVLVWLLKFEGGFAFKSGNKLKIFNLHPFLMVVGLIIFGGEGTYAVFKFKDETGTKDLVSLHTWLGIIAISAYGLQFVLGFFTFFFPGAAMPTRGSLLPWHTYFGTVIFLLAVCAAETGLIQRFIGLGLALKLNQEGLIVNFTGLLIFLFGVSVTLSVILPRGSY
;
A
#
# COMPACT_ATOMS: atom_id res chain seq x y z
N MET A 1 9.67 -43.35 -12.72
CA MET A 1 9.42 -41.92 -12.46
C MET A 1 10.41 -41.11 -13.29
N ALA A 2 9.94 -40.38 -14.30
CA ALA A 2 10.81 -39.57 -15.17
C ALA A 2 11.25 -38.29 -14.45
N PRO A 3 12.49 -37.81 -14.65
CA PRO A 3 12.93 -36.54 -14.08
C PRO A 3 12.18 -35.40 -14.78
N ARG A 4 11.51 -34.53 -14.02
CA ARG A 4 10.91 -33.32 -14.58
C ARG A 4 12.02 -32.49 -15.21
N GLY A 5 11.92 -32.28 -16.52
CA GLY A 5 12.88 -31.49 -17.28
C GLY A 5 13.01 -30.09 -16.70
N ARG A 6 14.26 -29.65 -16.49
CA ARG A 6 14.62 -28.25 -16.27
C ARG A 6 14.25 -27.47 -17.52
N SER A 7 13.03 -26.94 -17.58
CA SER A 7 12.71 -25.83 -18.46
C SER A 7 13.42 -24.58 -17.92
N TYR A 8 14.09 -23.86 -18.81
CA TYR A 8 14.81 -22.60 -18.63
C TYR A 8 14.35 -21.80 -17.40
N GLN A 9 14.98 -22.03 -16.25
CA GLN A 9 14.85 -21.15 -15.11
C GLN A 9 15.70 -19.94 -15.44
N LEU A 10 15.10 -18.93 -16.08
CA LEU A 10 15.62 -17.57 -15.99
C LEU A 10 15.81 -17.33 -14.50
N TYR A 11 17.06 -17.15 -14.06
CA TYR A 11 17.33 -16.80 -12.67
C TYR A 11 16.40 -15.64 -12.29
N ALA A 12 15.69 -15.75 -11.17
CA ALA A 12 14.81 -14.65 -10.72
C ALA A 12 15.62 -13.40 -10.33
N ALA A 13 16.90 -13.59 -9.97
CA ALA A 13 17.76 -12.54 -9.44
C ALA A 13 17.92 -11.31 -10.34
N PRO A 14 18.20 -11.41 -11.66
CA PRO A 14 18.22 -10.24 -12.54
C PRO A 14 16.90 -9.47 -12.59
N VAL A 15 15.76 -10.17 -12.56
CA VAL A 15 14.43 -9.55 -12.58
C VAL A 15 14.15 -8.82 -11.27
N THR A 16 14.51 -9.41 -10.13
CA THR A 16 14.42 -8.77 -8.81
C THR A 16 15.31 -7.53 -8.71
N ILE A 17 16.57 -7.63 -9.14
CA ILE A 17 17.50 -6.49 -9.14
C ILE A 17 16.93 -5.36 -10.01
N LEU A 18 16.41 -5.69 -11.19
CA LEU A 18 15.75 -4.74 -12.06
C LEU A 18 14.55 -4.07 -11.37
N ALA A 19 13.70 -4.83 -10.67
CA ALA A 19 12.56 -4.29 -9.94
C ALA A 19 12.98 -3.27 -8.87
N HIS A 20 14.01 -3.59 -8.07
CA HIS A 20 14.54 -2.67 -7.06
C HIS A 20 15.12 -1.39 -7.70
N LEU A 21 15.86 -1.53 -8.80
CA LEU A 21 16.41 -0.37 -9.53
C LEU A 21 15.30 0.52 -10.11
N ILE A 22 14.23 -0.09 -10.62
CA ILE A 22 13.04 0.64 -11.09
C ILE A 22 12.38 1.37 -9.92
N ALA A 23 12.20 0.72 -8.77
CA ALA A 23 11.59 1.36 -7.58
C ALA A 23 12.40 2.58 -7.10
N ILE A 24 13.73 2.47 -7.06
CA ILE A 24 14.63 3.60 -6.75
C ILE A 24 14.48 4.71 -7.79
N THR A 25 14.53 4.35 -9.07
CA THR A 25 14.42 5.31 -10.18
C THR A 25 13.09 6.06 -10.13
N VAL A 26 11.97 5.36 -9.94
CA VAL A 26 10.64 5.96 -9.79
C VAL A 26 10.59 6.91 -8.60
N THR A 27 11.14 6.52 -7.45
CA THR A 27 11.19 7.39 -6.26
C THR A 27 11.96 8.68 -6.54
N VAL A 28 13.14 8.58 -7.17
CA VAL A 28 13.97 9.73 -7.53
C VAL A 28 13.24 10.63 -8.54
N LEU A 29 12.63 10.05 -9.58
CA LEU A 29 11.91 10.81 -10.59
C LEU A 29 10.70 11.55 -9.99
N VAL A 30 9.93 10.92 -9.10
CA VAL A 30 8.81 11.58 -8.41
C VAL A 30 9.32 12.70 -7.51
N LEU A 31 10.41 12.49 -6.76
CA LEU A 31 11.00 13.55 -5.93
C LEU A 31 11.50 14.73 -6.78
N VAL A 32 12.21 14.46 -7.87
CA VAL A 32 12.69 15.50 -8.79
C VAL A 32 11.51 16.25 -9.40
N TRP A 33 10.49 15.54 -9.88
CA TRP A 33 9.27 16.13 -10.41
C TRP A 33 8.62 17.08 -9.39
N LEU A 34 8.35 16.58 -8.18
CA LEU A 34 7.63 17.37 -7.17
C LEU A 34 8.46 18.54 -6.63
N LEU A 35 9.75 18.35 -6.36
CA LEU A 35 10.59 19.38 -5.75
C LEU A 35 11.04 20.45 -6.77
N LYS A 36 11.39 20.03 -7.99
CA LYS A 36 11.94 20.94 -9.01
C LYS A 36 10.86 21.60 -9.87
N PHE A 37 9.80 20.89 -10.21
CA PHE A 37 8.80 21.36 -11.19
C PHE A 37 7.47 21.76 -10.54
N GLU A 38 7.00 21.05 -9.50
CA GLU A 38 5.72 21.35 -8.83
C GLU A 38 5.84 22.28 -7.61
N GLY A 39 7.04 22.81 -7.35
CA GLY A 39 7.29 23.75 -6.25
C GLY A 39 7.30 23.11 -4.85
N GLY A 40 7.41 21.78 -4.76
CA GLY A 40 7.52 20.99 -3.54
C GLY A 40 6.18 20.58 -2.94
N PHE A 41 6.23 20.06 -1.72
CA PHE A 41 5.07 19.62 -0.97
C PHE A 41 5.10 20.14 0.48
N ALA A 42 3.93 20.33 1.07
CA ALA A 42 3.80 20.86 2.42
C ALA A 42 2.48 20.46 3.07
N PHE A 43 2.47 20.16 4.37
CA PHE A 43 1.25 19.87 5.13
C PHE A 43 0.35 21.12 5.31
N LYS A 44 0.95 22.32 5.29
CA LYS A 44 0.23 23.60 5.33
C LYS A 44 0.88 24.57 4.35
N SER A 45 0.10 25.17 3.45
CA SER A 45 0.57 26.10 2.44
C SER A 45 -0.56 26.99 1.92
N GLY A 46 -0.23 28.23 1.55
CA GLY A 46 -1.14 29.12 0.80
C GLY A 46 -1.42 28.60 -0.61
N ASN A 47 -0.40 28.00 -1.27
CA ASN A 47 -0.58 27.26 -2.51
C ASN A 47 -1.06 25.83 -2.19
N LYS A 48 -2.31 25.52 -2.53
CA LYS A 48 -2.97 24.23 -2.26
C LYS A 48 -2.39 23.08 -3.08
N LEU A 49 -1.73 23.34 -4.21
CA LEU A 49 -1.06 22.30 -4.99
C LEU A 49 0.07 21.65 -4.20
N LYS A 50 0.80 22.40 -3.35
CA LYS A 50 1.83 21.82 -2.47
C LYS A 50 1.25 20.83 -1.45
N ILE A 51 0.01 21.05 -1.01
CA ILE A 51 -0.68 20.11 -0.11
C ILE A 51 -1.07 18.86 -0.91
N PHE A 52 -1.60 19.05 -2.13
CA PHE A 52 -1.93 17.94 -3.01
C PHE A 52 -0.71 17.10 -3.40
N ASN A 53 0.46 17.70 -3.62
CA ASN A 53 1.69 16.99 -3.98
C ASN A 53 2.15 15.93 -2.97
N LEU A 54 1.73 16.03 -1.70
CA LEU A 54 1.91 14.95 -0.72
C LEU A 54 1.21 13.66 -1.14
N HIS A 55 0.04 13.77 -1.79
CA HIS A 55 -0.77 12.63 -2.21
C HIS A 55 -0.04 11.73 -3.20
N PRO A 56 0.33 12.15 -4.43
CA PRO A 56 1.01 11.27 -5.38
C PRO A 56 2.35 10.75 -4.85
N PHE A 57 3.08 11.55 -4.04
CA PHE A 57 4.31 11.10 -3.40
C PHE A 57 4.09 9.91 -2.46
N LEU A 58 3.21 10.08 -1.47
CA LEU A 58 2.94 9.05 -0.47
C LEU A 58 2.26 7.82 -1.08
N MET A 59 1.45 8.01 -2.11
CA MET A 59 0.81 6.93 -2.85
C MET A 59 1.85 6.06 -3.58
N VAL A 60 2.79 6.68 -4.30
CA VAL A 60 3.85 5.94 -5.01
C VAL A 60 4.80 5.24 -4.04
N VAL A 61 5.31 5.95 -3.03
CA VAL A 61 6.31 5.36 -2.10
C VAL A 61 5.67 4.33 -1.18
N GLY A 62 4.53 4.64 -0.57
CA GLY A 62 3.89 3.77 0.41
C GLY A 62 3.26 2.54 -0.22
N LEU A 63 2.26 2.74 -1.09
CA LEU A 63 1.39 1.65 -1.51
C LEU A 63 1.89 0.94 -2.77
N ILE A 64 2.56 1.64 -3.70
CA ILE A 64 3.15 0.98 -4.88
C ILE A 64 4.48 0.32 -4.50
N ILE A 65 5.44 1.08 -3.98
CA ILE A 65 6.79 0.56 -3.73
C ILE A 65 6.80 -0.34 -2.48
N PHE A 66 6.50 0.17 -1.29
CA PHE A 66 6.55 -0.70 -0.10
C PHE A 66 5.49 -1.81 -0.11
N GLY A 67 4.30 -1.54 -0.66
CA GLY A 67 3.28 -2.57 -0.86
C GLY A 67 3.74 -3.68 -1.82
N GLY A 68 4.39 -3.31 -2.92
CA GLY A 68 4.97 -4.25 -3.88
C GLY A 68 6.10 -5.09 -3.27
N GLU A 69 7.07 -4.44 -2.63
CA GLU A 69 8.20 -5.11 -1.97
C GLU A 69 7.76 -6.05 -0.84
N GLY A 70 6.79 -5.63 -0.03
CA GLY A 70 6.23 -6.48 1.03
C GLY A 70 5.53 -7.73 0.47
N THR A 71 4.81 -7.57 -0.64
CA THR A 71 4.16 -8.70 -1.34
C THR A 71 5.18 -9.64 -1.92
N TYR A 72 6.20 -9.12 -2.59
CA TYR A 72 7.31 -9.91 -3.11
C TYR A 72 8.00 -10.71 -2.00
N ALA A 73 8.30 -10.07 -0.86
CA ALA A 73 8.97 -10.71 0.26
C ALA A 73 8.19 -11.92 0.80
N VAL A 74 6.85 -11.82 0.93
CA VAL A 74 6.04 -12.94 1.42
C VAL A 74 5.92 -14.08 0.41
N PHE A 75 5.75 -13.79 -0.88
CA PHE A 75 5.71 -14.84 -1.91
C PHE A 75 7.04 -15.57 -2.04
N LYS A 76 8.16 -14.83 -1.97
CA LYS A 76 9.49 -15.43 -1.93
C LYS A 76 9.67 -16.33 -0.70
N PHE A 77 9.30 -15.84 0.49
CA PHE A 77 9.38 -16.65 1.71
C PHE A 77 8.57 -17.95 1.58
N LYS A 78 7.37 -17.89 0.99
CA LYS A 78 6.51 -19.07 0.83
C LYS A 78 7.05 -20.08 -0.16
N ASP A 79 7.59 -19.61 -1.29
CA ASP A 79 8.29 -20.45 -2.26
C ASP A 79 9.50 -21.15 -1.61
N GLU A 80 10.34 -20.41 -0.90
CA GLU A 80 11.54 -20.95 -0.22
C GLU A 80 11.21 -21.91 0.93
N THR A 81 10.04 -21.75 1.58
CA THR A 81 9.57 -22.63 2.67
C THR A 81 8.62 -23.74 2.21
N GLY A 82 8.27 -23.79 0.92
CA GLY A 82 7.31 -24.75 0.37
C GLY A 82 5.90 -24.62 0.95
N THR A 83 5.51 -23.44 1.42
CA THR A 83 4.18 -23.20 2.02
C THR A 83 3.18 -22.73 0.97
N LYS A 84 1.90 -23.12 1.13
CA LYS A 84 0.87 -22.82 0.13
C LYS A 84 0.47 -21.34 0.11
N ASP A 85 0.34 -20.81 -1.10
CA ASP A 85 -0.11 -19.44 -1.34
C ASP A 85 -1.61 -19.25 -1.17
N LEU A 86 -1.99 -18.01 -0.82
CA LEU A 86 -3.38 -17.50 -0.83
C LEU A 86 -4.41 -18.41 -0.12
N VAL A 87 -4.04 -19.01 1.02
CA VAL A 87 -4.93 -19.91 1.77
C VAL A 87 -5.75 -19.22 2.86
N SER A 88 -5.30 -18.06 3.32
CA SER A 88 -5.81 -17.45 4.54
C SER A 88 -6.59 -16.16 4.28
N LEU A 89 -7.46 -15.78 5.23
CA LEU A 89 -8.18 -14.51 5.14
C LEU A 89 -7.23 -13.32 4.99
N HIS A 90 -6.15 -13.25 5.77
CA HIS A 90 -5.12 -12.21 5.64
C HIS A 90 -4.63 -12.07 4.20
N THR A 91 -4.26 -13.19 3.56
CA THR A 91 -3.75 -13.18 2.18
C THR A 91 -4.81 -12.77 1.16
N TRP A 92 -6.09 -13.05 1.40
CA TRP A 92 -7.19 -12.62 0.53
C TRP A 92 -7.45 -11.11 0.70
N LEU A 93 -7.51 -10.62 1.93
CA LEU A 93 -7.64 -9.18 2.20
C LEU A 93 -6.47 -8.40 1.61
N GLY A 94 -5.24 -8.91 1.76
CA GLY A 94 -4.02 -8.30 1.22
C GLY A 94 -4.01 -8.20 -0.29
N ILE A 95 -4.31 -9.30 -1.02
CA ILE A 95 -4.31 -9.26 -2.49
C ILE A 95 -5.45 -8.41 -3.05
N ILE A 96 -6.63 -8.41 -2.40
CA ILE A 96 -7.73 -7.52 -2.76
C ILE A 96 -7.32 -6.06 -2.53
N ALA A 97 -6.70 -5.73 -1.40
CA ALA A 97 -6.25 -4.37 -1.09
C ALA A 97 -5.27 -3.85 -2.14
N ILE A 98 -4.24 -4.64 -2.48
CA ILE A 98 -3.21 -4.24 -3.45
C ILE A 98 -3.80 -4.12 -4.86
N SER A 99 -4.65 -5.06 -5.27
CA SER A 99 -5.27 -5.03 -6.59
C SER A 99 -6.23 -3.85 -6.74
N ALA A 100 -7.09 -3.64 -5.73
CA ALA A 100 -8.03 -2.52 -5.71
C ALA A 100 -7.29 -1.18 -5.64
N TYR A 101 -6.19 -1.11 -4.88
CA TYR A 101 -5.33 0.07 -4.84
C TYR A 101 -4.71 0.36 -6.20
N GLY A 102 -4.14 -0.64 -6.88
CA GLY A 102 -3.56 -0.47 -8.21
C GLY A 102 -4.60 0.04 -9.22
N LEU A 103 -5.81 -0.53 -9.20
CA LEU A 103 -6.92 -0.07 -10.03
C LEU A 103 -7.31 1.38 -9.70
N GLN A 104 -7.46 1.70 -8.41
CA GLN A 104 -7.82 3.04 -7.96
C GLN A 104 -6.76 4.08 -8.33
N PHE A 105 -5.48 3.72 -8.25
CA PHE A 105 -4.36 4.57 -8.64
C PHE A 105 -4.41 4.87 -10.15
N VAL A 106 -4.57 3.84 -10.98
CA VAL A 106 -4.67 4.00 -12.44
C VAL A 106 -5.88 4.86 -12.83
N LEU A 107 -7.05 4.57 -12.28
CA LEU A 107 -8.27 5.35 -12.54
C LEU A 107 -8.13 6.80 -12.05
N GLY A 108 -7.57 7.00 -10.86
CA GLY A 108 -7.30 8.32 -10.31
C GLY A 108 -6.32 9.13 -11.17
N PHE A 109 -5.24 8.49 -11.64
CA PHE A 109 -4.24 9.12 -12.49
C PHE A 109 -4.85 9.64 -13.80
N PHE A 110 -5.55 8.78 -14.55
CA PHE A 110 -6.12 9.18 -15.83
C PHE A 110 -7.30 10.14 -15.70
N THR A 111 -8.02 10.11 -14.56
CA THR A 111 -9.14 11.02 -14.30
C THR A 111 -8.71 12.40 -13.82
N PHE A 112 -7.82 12.47 -12.83
CA PHE A 112 -7.50 13.71 -12.12
C PHE A 112 -6.14 14.30 -12.45
N PHE A 113 -5.23 13.52 -13.04
CA PHE A 113 -3.86 13.94 -13.25
C PHE A 113 -3.51 14.09 -14.75
N PHE A 114 -3.28 12.98 -15.47
CA PHE A 114 -2.87 13.04 -16.88
C PHE A 114 -3.45 11.88 -17.71
N PRO A 115 -4.04 12.12 -18.90
CA PRO A 115 -4.26 13.43 -19.53
C PRO A 115 -5.34 14.24 -18.80
N GLY A 116 -6.06 13.60 -17.88
CA GLY A 116 -7.09 14.19 -17.06
C GLY A 116 -8.44 14.27 -17.79
N ALA A 117 -9.51 13.83 -17.12
CA ALA A 117 -10.86 13.83 -17.67
C ALA A 117 -11.46 15.25 -17.73
N ALA A 118 -12.56 15.41 -18.46
CA ALA A 118 -13.34 16.66 -18.47
C ALA A 118 -13.90 16.99 -17.08
N MET A 119 -14.09 18.29 -16.79
CA MET A 119 -14.57 18.77 -15.49
C MET A 119 -15.87 18.09 -14.98
N PRO A 120 -16.90 17.82 -15.82
CA PRO A 120 -18.10 17.11 -15.37
C PRO A 120 -17.78 15.70 -14.87
N THR A 121 -16.91 14.98 -15.59
CA THR A 121 -16.48 13.62 -15.23
C THR A 121 -15.66 13.65 -13.94
N ARG A 122 -14.74 14.60 -13.77
CA ARG A 122 -13.97 14.77 -12.52
C ARG A 122 -14.91 15.03 -11.34
N GLY A 123 -15.87 15.94 -11.51
CA GLY A 123 -16.86 16.26 -10.47
C GLY A 123 -17.69 15.04 -10.06
N SER A 124 -18.10 14.21 -11.03
CA SER A 124 -18.87 12.99 -10.79
C SER A 124 -18.05 11.88 -10.12
N LEU A 125 -16.78 11.73 -10.51
CA LEU A 125 -15.91 10.64 -10.01
C LEU A 125 -15.18 10.97 -8.71
N LEU A 126 -15.04 12.25 -8.33
CA LEU A 126 -14.33 12.65 -7.11
C LEU A 126 -14.89 12.02 -5.82
N PRO A 127 -16.22 11.96 -5.60
CA PRO A 127 -16.78 11.29 -4.42
C PRO A 127 -16.47 9.80 -4.41
N TRP A 128 -16.58 9.12 -5.55
CA TRP A 128 -16.27 7.69 -5.69
C TRP A 128 -14.78 7.42 -5.45
N HIS A 129 -13.90 8.27 -5.96
CA HIS A 129 -12.47 8.17 -5.72
C HIS A 129 -12.15 8.28 -4.21
N THR A 130 -12.79 9.21 -3.53
CA THR A 130 -12.61 9.41 -2.08
C THR A 130 -13.17 8.24 -1.26
N TYR A 131 -14.37 7.77 -1.60
CA TYR A 131 -15.04 6.66 -0.92
C TYR A 131 -14.26 5.35 -1.08
N PHE A 132 -13.97 4.95 -2.32
CA PHE A 132 -13.21 3.71 -2.57
C PHE A 132 -11.79 3.79 -2.00
N GLY A 133 -11.15 4.96 -2.04
CA GLY A 133 -9.86 5.17 -1.37
C GLY A 133 -9.93 4.89 0.13
N THR A 134 -10.99 5.36 0.81
CA THR A 134 -11.22 5.11 2.24
C THR A 134 -11.48 3.62 2.51
N VAL A 135 -12.28 2.95 1.67
CA VAL A 135 -12.55 1.51 1.79
C VAL A 135 -11.28 0.68 1.62
N ILE A 136 -10.45 1.00 0.62
CA ILE A 136 -9.16 0.32 0.38
C ILE A 136 -8.22 0.52 1.57
N PHE A 137 -8.18 1.73 2.15
CA PHE A 137 -7.38 1.99 3.34
C PHE A 137 -7.83 1.14 4.53
N LEU A 138 -9.14 1.05 4.81
CA LEU A 138 -9.67 0.18 5.87
C LEU A 138 -9.38 -1.30 5.59
N LEU A 139 -9.43 -1.72 4.32
CA LEU A 139 -9.07 -3.07 3.94
C LEU A 139 -7.59 -3.37 4.22
N ALA A 140 -6.69 -2.41 3.99
CA ALA A 140 -5.27 -2.52 4.33
C ALA A 140 -5.06 -2.60 5.85
N VAL A 141 -5.83 -1.86 6.65
CA VAL A 141 -5.83 -1.97 8.12
C VAL A 141 -6.26 -3.39 8.54
N CYS A 142 -7.37 -3.91 8.01
CA CYS A 142 -7.82 -5.27 8.30
C CYS A 142 -6.78 -6.33 7.87
N ALA A 143 -6.11 -6.14 6.73
CA ALA A 143 -5.03 -7.01 6.29
C ALA A 143 -3.84 -6.96 7.26
N ALA A 144 -3.46 -5.78 7.76
CA ALA A 144 -2.41 -5.65 8.77
C ALA A 144 -2.76 -6.36 10.09
N GLU A 145 -3.96 -6.14 10.63
CA GLU A 145 -4.44 -6.78 11.87
C GLU A 145 -4.43 -8.31 11.75
N THR A 146 -5.02 -8.84 10.67
CA THR A 146 -5.06 -10.29 10.44
C THR A 146 -3.67 -10.90 10.20
N GLY A 147 -2.74 -10.14 9.60
CA GLY A 147 -1.34 -10.55 9.43
C GLY A 147 -0.57 -10.59 10.76
N LEU A 148 -0.78 -9.60 11.63
CA LEU A 148 -0.21 -9.59 12.98
C LEU A 148 -0.71 -10.79 13.80
N ILE A 149 -2.00 -11.12 13.73
CA ILE A 149 -2.56 -12.30 14.41
C ILE A 149 -1.92 -13.59 13.89
N GLN A 150 -1.75 -13.74 12.57
CA GLN A 150 -1.08 -14.92 12.00
C GLN A 150 0.36 -15.03 12.47
N ARG A 151 1.09 -13.93 12.50
CA ARG A 151 2.47 -13.91 12.98
C ARG A 151 2.54 -14.23 14.47
N PHE A 152 1.65 -13.66 15.27
CA PHE A 152 1.53 -13.88 16.70
C PHE A 152 1.31 -15.37 17.04
N ILE A 153 0.39 -16.02 16.33
CA ILE A 153 0.13 -17.46 16.47
C ILE A 153 1.32 -18.28 15.97
N GLY A 154 1.89 -17.93 14.81
CA GLY A 154 3.03 -18.63 14.22
C GLY A 154 4.30 -18.60 15.08
N LEU A 155 4.46 -17.57 15.92
CA LEU A 155 5.53 -17.46 16.91
C LEU A 155 5.23 -18.21 18.23
N GLY A 156 4.05 -18.82 18.37
CA GLY A 156 3.66 -19.53 19.59
C GLY A 156 3.49 -18.59 20.80
N LEU A 157 3.17 -17.32 20.54
CA LEU A 157 2.90 -16.29 21.57
C LEU A 157 1.47 -16.40 22.12
N ALA A 158 0.59 -17.11 21.41
CA ALA A 158 -0.75 -17.41 21.87
C ALA A 158 -0.72 -18.03 23.28
N LEU A 159 -1.50 -17.44 24.20
CA LEU A 159 -1.65 -17.84 25.61
C LEU A 159 -0.46 -17.53 26.53
N LYS A 160 0.56 -16.81 26.07
CA LYS A 160 1.69 -16.38 26.90
C LYS A 160 1.69 -14.87 27.09
N LEU A 161 1.78 -14.41 28.34
CA LEU A 161 2.09 -13.01 28.62
C LEU A 161 3.61 -12.82 28.54
N ASN A 162 4.09 -12.36 27.39
CA ASN A 162 5.50 -12.06 27.16
C ASN A 162 5.66 -10.70 26.47
N GLN A 163 6.87 -10.13 26.57
CA GLN A 163 7.16 -8.79 26.07
C GLN A 163 6.95 -8.67 24.55
N GLU A 164 7.35 -9.69 23.78
CA GLU A 164 7.17 -9.72 22.32
C GLU A 164 5.70 -9.67 21.93
N GLY A 165 4.86 -10.47 22.59
CA GLY A 165 3.42 -10.50 22.37
C GLY A 165 2.73 -9.20 22.76
N LEU A 166 3.19 -8.54 23.82
CA LEU A 166 2.73 -7.19 24.15
C LEU A 166 3.06 -6.20 23.02
N ILE A 167 4.29 -6.22 22.49
CA ILE A 167 4.69 -5.34 21.38
C ILE A 167 3.81 -5.59 20.15
N VAL A 168 3.55 -6.85 19.77
CA VAL A 168 2.68 -7.19 18.63
C VAL A 168 1.24 -6.69 18.85
N ASN A 169 0.68 -6.89 20.05
CA ASN A 169 -0.67 -6.45 20.38
C ASN A 169 -0.80 -4.93 20.40
N PHE A 170 0.16 -4.21 21.00
CA PHE A 170 0.18 -2.75 21.00
C PHE A 170 0.36 -2.19 19.60
N THR A 171 1.15 -2.85 18.74
CA THR A 171 1.30 -2.47 17.34
C THR A 171 -0.05 -2.56 16.61
N GLY A 172 -0.79 -3.66 16.76
CA GLY A 172 -2.14 -3.79 16.19
C GLY A 172 -3.10 -2.72 16.71
N LEU A 173 -3.14 -2.51 18.04
CA LEU A 173 -3.99 -1.47 18.62
C LEU A 173 -3.67 -0.08 18.04
N LEU A 174 -2.39 0.27 17.88
CA LEU A 174 -1.98 1.55 17.32
C LEU A 174 -2.32 1.68 15.83
N ILE A 175 -2.18 0.60 15.04
CA ILE A 175 -2.58 0.58 13.63
C ILE A 175 -4.10 0.79 13.50
N PHE A 176 -4.89 0.10 14.33
CA PHE A 176 -6.34 0.29 14.37
C PHE A 176 -6.73 1.73 14.75
N LEU A 177 -6.16 2.27 15.83
CA LEU A 177 -6.42 3.65 16.27
C LEU A 177 -5.99 4.68 15.23
N PHE A 178 -4.89 4.43 14.53
CA PHE A 178 -4.46 5.25 13.40
C PHE A 178 -5.49 5.19 12.26
N GLY A 179 -5.95 3.99 11.90
CA GLY A 179 -7.00 3.77 10.91
C GLY A 179 -8.29 4.54 11.22
N VAL A 180 -8.76 4.45 12.46
CA VAL A 180 -9.91 5.22 12.96
C VAL A 180 -9.66 6.73 12.83
N SER A 181 -8.50 7.19 13.31
CA SER A 181 -8.15 8.62 13.32
C SER A 181 -8.08 9.22 11.91
N VAL A 182 -7.46 8.52 10.96
CA VAL A 182 -7.41 8.92 9.55
C VAL A 182 -8.82 8.95 8.96
N THR A 183 -9.63 7.93 9.20
CA THR A 183 -11.00 7.84 8.67
C THR A 183 -11.87 8.98 9.18
N LEU A 184 -11.81 9.28 10.48
CA LEU A 184 -12.51 10.43 11.07
C LEU A 184 -12.03 11.75 10.47
N SER A 185 -10.73 11.91 10.21
CA SER A 185 -10.20 13.13 9.58
C SER A 185 -10.69 13.36 8.14
N VAL A 186 -11.14 12.30 7.46
CA VAL A 186 -11.70 12.36 6.10
C VAL A 186 -13.20 12.67 6.14
N ILE A 187 -13.93 12.10 7.10
CA ILE A 187 -15.40 12.17 7.15
C ILE A 187 -15.91 13.39 7.92
N LEU A 188 -15.20 13.80 8.98
CA LEU A 188 -15.66 14.91 9.82
C LEU A 188 -15.51 16.25 9.08
N PRO A 189 -16.50 17.16 9.23
CA PRO A 189 -16.43 18.47 8.61
C PRO A 189 -15.23 19.25 9.14
N ARG A 190 -14.45 19.86 8.23
CA ARG A 190 -13.34 20.72 8.60
C ARG A 190 -13.89 22.06 9.09
N GLY A 191 -13.65 22.38 10.36
CA GLY A 191 -13.94 23.71 10.90
C GLY A 191 -13.11 24.77 10.17
N SER A 192 -13.71 25.93 9.95
CA SER A 192 -13.02 27.09 9.39
C SER A 192 -11.99 27.61 10.40
N TYR A 193 -10.72 27.25 10.23
CA TYR A 193 -9.58 27.84 10.94
C TYR A 193 -8.64 28.53 9.95
#